data_AF-A0AAU9BX04-F1
#
_entry.id   AF-A0AAU9BX04-F1
#
_cell.length_a   1.000
_cell.length_b   1.000
_cell.length_c   1.000
_cell.angle_alpha   90.00
_cell.angle_beta   90.00
_cell.angle_gamma   90.00
#
_symmetry.space_group_name_H-M   'P 1'
#
loop_
_entity.id
_entity.type
_entity.pdbx_description
1 polymer ?
#
loop_
_entity_poly.entity_id
_entity_poly.type
_entity_poly.pdbx_seq_one_letter_code
_entity_poly.pdbx_strand_id
1 'polypeptide(L)' 'MFVIWSHGTGFIMSHQLTFADSEFSSKRRQTRKEIFLSRMEQILPWQNMVEVIEPFYPQGW' A
#
# COMPACT_ATOMS: atom_id res chain seq x y z
N MET A 1 11.13 -49.42 -16.12
CA MET A 1 10.78 -48.67 -17.35
C MET A 1 9.72 -47.63 -16.99
N PHE A 2 9.96 -46.36 -17.37
CA PHE A 2 9.21 -45.12 -17.08
C PHE A 2 9.39 -44.52 -15.65
N VAL A 3 10.54 -43.91 -15.32
CA VAL A 3 10.93 -42.47 -15.51
C VAL A 3 10.15 -41.54 -14.56
N ILE A 4 10.59 -41.33 -13.32
CA ILE A 4 11.41 -40.18 -12.84
C ILE A 4 11.04 -38.85 -13.50
N TRP A 5 10.26 -38.02 -12.81
CA TRP A 5 10.28 -36.57 -13.01
C TRP A 5 10.97 -35.95 -11.80
N SER A 6 12.27 -35.73 -12.00
CA SER A 6 13.14 -34.91 -11.17
C SER A 6 13.00 -33.45 -11.62
N HIS A 7 13.14 -32.54 -10.66
CA HIS A 7 13.34 -31.09 -10.77
C HIS A 7 12.14 -30.14 -10.90
N GLY A 8 11.89 -29.44 -9.79
CA GLY A 8 11.10 -28.22 -9.73
C GLY A 8 11.20 -27.51 -8.37
N THR A 9 12.37 -27.54 -7.72
CA THR A 9 12.68 -26.62 -6.62
C THR A 9 12.82 -25.19 -7.18
N GLY A 10 12.19 -24.22 -6.52
CA GLY A 10 12.37 -22.78 -6.75
C GLY A 10 11.07 -22.15 -7.22
N PHE A 11 10.34 -21.40 -6.41
CA PHE A 11 10.79 -20.16 -5.83
C PHE A 11 9.91 -19.79 -4.63
N ILE A 12 10.21 -20.31 -3.43
CA ILE A 12 9.83 -19.57 -2.23
C ILE A 12 10.83 -18.42 -2.20
N MET A 13 10.42 -17.22 -2.62
CA MET A 13 11.10 -16.04 -2.10
C MET A 13 10.82 -16.01 -0.62
N SER A 14 11.65 -16.69 0.15
CA SER A 14 11.87 -16.31 1.54
C SER A 14 12.49 -14.93 1.44
N HIS A 15 11.64 -13.91 1.42
CA HIS A 15 12.07 -12.53 1.59
C HIS A 15 12.67 -12.50 2.99
N GLN A 16 13.96 -12.81 3.08
CA GLN A 16 14.70 -12.80 4.32
C GLN A 16 14.69 -11.34 4.75
N LEU A 17 13.79 -11.03 5.68
CA LEU A 17 13.76 -9.73 6.33
C LEU A 17 15.10 -9.62 7.05
N THR A 18 15.99 -8.81 6.47
CA THR A 18 17.28 -8.58 7.12
C THR A 18 17.01 -7.82 8.42
N PHE A 19 17.94 -7.90 9.36
CA PHE A 19 17.81 -7.17 10.62
C PHE A 19 17.52 -5.67 10.35
N ALA A 20 18.17 -5.11 9.34
CA ALA A 20 17.94 -3.75 8.84
C ALA A 20 16.50 -3.51 8.34
N ASP A 21 15.89 -4.47 7.63
CA ASP A 21 14.50 -4.35 7.15
C ASP A 21 13.50 -4.43 8.31
N SER A 22 13.75 -5.28 9.31
CA SER A 22 12.88 -5.44 10.48
C SER A 22 12.89 -4.18 11.38
N GLU A 23 14.07 -3.59 11.60
CA GLU A 23 14.24 -2.35 12.36
C GLU A 23 13.62 -1.16 11.65
N PHE A 24 13.71 -1.10 10.32
CA PHE A 24 13.16 0.00 9.52
C PHE A 24 11.66 -0.11 9.26
N SER A 25 11.10 -1.33 9.21
CA SER A 25 9.66 -1.55 9.01
C SER A 25 8.81 -1.03 10.18
N SER A 26 9.33 -1.13 11.41
CA SER A 26 8.62 -0.69 12.63
C SER A 26 8.66 0.82 12.86
N LYS A 27 9.57 1.53 12.16
CA LYS A 27 9.88 2.94 12.46
C LYS A 27 10.05 3.78 11.21
N ARG A 28 9.21 3.58 10.19
CA ARG A 28 9.04 4.62 9.18
C ARG A 28 8.54 5.89 9.86
N ARG A 29 9.40 6.90 9.90
CA ARG A 29 9.00 8.25 10.28
C ARG A 29 7.87 8.66 9.34
N GLN A 30 6.70 8.92 9.91
CA GLN A 30 5.63 9.53 9.15
C GLN A 30 6.13 10.86 8.59
N THR A 31 5.93 11.05 7.30
CA THR A 31 6.33 12.30 6.65
C THR A 31 5.41 13.43 7.14
N ARG A 32 5.89 14.68 7.08
CA ARG A 32 5.05 15.85 7.38
C ARG A 32 3.76 15.86 6.55
N LYS A 33 3.83 15.36 5.32
CA LYS A 33 2.69 15.20 4.40
C LYS A 33 1.67 14.20 4.93
N GLU A 34 2.11 13.03 5.38
CA GLU A 34 1.22 12.00 5.96
C GLU A 34 0.51 12.50 7.22
N ILE A 35 1.23 13.17 8.12
CA ILE A 35 0.64 13.74 9.34
C ILE A 35 -0.42 14.79 8.96
N PHE A 36 -0.13 15.63 7.97
CA PHE A 36 -1.07 16.63 7.48
C PHE A 36 -2.32 15.96 6.89
N LEU A 37 -2.14 15.01 5.96
CA LEU A 37 -3.25 14.31 5.31
C LEU A 37 -4.12 13.53 6.31
N SER A 38 -3.50 12.88 7.31
CA SER A 38 -4.24 12.17 8.35
C SER A 38 -5.13 13.10 9.18
N ARG A 39 -4.64 14.30 9.51
CA ARG A 39 -5.44 15.33 10.19
C ARG A 39 -6.54 15.88 9.29
N MET A 40 -6.22 16.10 8.01
CA MET A 40 -7.20 16.61 7.05
C MET A 40 -8.35 15.62 6.85
N GLU A 41 -8.09 14.31 6.78
CA GLU A 41 -9.13 13.29 6.67
C GLU A 41 -10.13 13.32 7.84
N GLN A 42 -9.67 13.67 9.05
CA GLN A 42 -10.53 13.80 10.24
C GLN A 42 -11.37 15.08 10.22
N ILE A 43 -10.82 16.17 9.71
CA ILE A 43 -11.47 17.50 9.69
C ILE A 43 -12.41 17.61 8.48
N LEU A 44 -12.00 17.05 7.35
CA LEU A 44 -12.68 17.08 6.06
C LEU A 44 -12.63 15.68 5.45
N PRO A 45 -13.62 14.81 5.74
CA PRO A 45 -13.70 13.49 5.13
C PRO A 45 -13.87 13.67 3.62
N TRP A 46 -12.81 13.35 2.87
CA TRP A 46 -12.70 13.70 1.45
C TRP A 46 -13.81 13.04 0.63
N GLN A 47 -14.16 11.80 0.97
CA GLN A 47 -15.23 11.06 0.30
C GLN A 47 -16.58 11.77 0.39
N ASN A 48 -16.94 12.26 1.57
CA ASN A 48 -18.20 12.98 1.77
C ASN A 48 -18.23 14.28 0.95
N MET A 49 -17.10 14.95 0.80
CA MET A 49 -17.02 16.17 0.00
C MET A 49 -17.18 15.86 -1.49
N VAL A 50 -16.56 14.78 -1.97
CA VAL A 50 -16.69 14.33 -3.35
C VAL A 50 -18.14 14.01 -3.68
N GLU A 51 -18.86 13.28 -2.82
CA GLU A 51 -20.29 12.97 -3.01
C GLU A 51 -21.16 14.24 -3.10
N VAL A 52 -20.85 15.27 -2.31
CA VAL A 52 -21.58 16.54 -2.34
C VAL A 52 -21.28 17.35 -3.60
N ILE A 53 -20.05 17.29 -4.10
CA ILE A 53 -19.59 18.08 -5.25
C ILE A 53 -19.89 17.40 -6.58
N GLU A 54 -19.86 16.06 -6.63
CA GLU A 54 -20.04 15.25 -7.85
C GLU A 54 -21.25 15.66 -8.69
N PRO A 55 -22.47 15.90 -8.14
CA PRO A 55 -23.63 16.30 -8.93
C PRO A 55 -23.49 17.67 -9.62
N PHE A 56 -22.62 18.52 -9.10
CA PHE A 56 -22.38 19.88 -9.62
C PHE A 56 -21.14 19.94 -10.51
N TYR A 57 -20.38 18.86 -10.61
CA TYR A 57 -19.17 18.80 -11.41
C TYR A 57 -19.51 18.35 -12.84
N PRO A 58 -19.18 19.13 -13.87
CA PRO A 58 -19.49 18.75 -15.25
C PRO A 58 -18.70 17.50 -15.65
N GLN A 59 -19.41 16.43 -16.03
CA GLN A 59 -18.82 15.14 -16.39
C GLN A 59 -18.27 15.09 -17.83
N GLY A 60 -17.60 16.13 -18.34
CA GLY A 60 -17.11 16.07 -19.72
C GLY A 60 -16.07 17.12 -20.13
N TRP A 61 -14.93 16.59 -20.62
CA TRP A 61 -14.28 16.95 -21.87
C TRP A 61 -13.97 15.66 -22.62
#